data_AF-A0A1R4B0W9-F1
#
_entry.id   AF-A0A1R4B0W9-F1
#
_cell.length_a   1.000
_cell.length_b   1.000
_cell.length_c   1.000
_cell.angle_alpha   90.00
_cell.angle_beta   90.00
_cell.angle_gamma   90.00
#
_symmetry.space_group_name_H-M   'P 1'
#
loop_
_entity.id
_entity.type
_entity.pdbx_description
1 polymer ?
#
loop_
_entity_poly.entity_id
_entity_poly.type
_entity_poly.pdbx_seq_one_letter_code
_entity_poly.pdbx_strand_id
1 'polypeptide(L)'
;MFFLLPFVKQMRTAYPDAHITLLLSQPWQGQIFEEIGIDNIVYSNFLAGKLWSFYKQMQQLKTQMFDLLVTPYSSSEDSLIASMIPARNKVASDHPGRNSAFTHVFDNSMARNTAHSVSYF
;
A
#
# COMPACT_ATOMS: atom_id res chain seq x y z
N MET A 1 -6.75 5.67 -5.01
CA MET A 1 -5.83 5.19 -6.07
C MET A 1 -5.00 6.33 -6.66
N PHE A 2 -5.58 7.34 -7.33
CA PHE A 2 -4.80 8.47 -7.89
C PHE A 2 -3.98 9.25 -6.85
N PHE A 3 -4.48 9.34 -5.62
CA PHE A 3 -3.77 9.96 -4.50
C PHE A 3 -2.43 9.26 -4.14
N LEU A 4 -2.18 8.04 -4.63
CA LEU A 4 -0.90 7.36 -4.43
C LEU A 4 0.20 7.84 -5.37
N LEU A 5 -0.13 8.49 -6.50
CA LEU A 5 0.85 9.01 -7.45
C LEU A 5 1.89 9.93 -6.80
N PRO A 6 1.50 11.02 -6.10
CA PRO A 6 2.47 11.89 -5.44
C PRO A 6 3.25 11.16 -4.35
N PHE A 7 2.61 10.23 -3.63
CA PHE A 7 3.26 9.44 -2.60
C PHE A 7 4.36 8.54 -3.16
N VAL A 8 4.07 7.77 -4.22
CA VAL A 8 5.05 6.90 -4.87
C VAL A 8 6.21 7.72 -5.44
N LYS A 9 5.91 8.85 -6.08
CA LYS A 9 6.95 9.74 -6.61
C LYS A 9 7.87 10.27 -5.51
N GLN A 10 7.31 10.64 -4.36
CA GLN A 10 8.10 11.05 -3.20
C GLN A 10 8.94 9.88 -2.65
N MET A 11 8.38 8.68 -2.56
CA MET A 11 9.12 7.48 -2.12
C MET A 11 10.30 7.17 -3.03
N ARG A 12 10.12 7.19 -4.36
CA ARG A 12 11.21 6.99 -5.33
C ARG A 12 12.26 8.09 -5.24
N THR A 13 11.86 9.33 -4.98
CA THR A 13 12.80 10.45 -4.82
C THR A 13 13.61 10.33 -3.52
N ALA A 14 12.97 9.95 -2.42
CA ALA A 14 13.61 9.78 -1.11
C ALA A 14 14.49 8.52 -1.03
N TYR A 15 14.13 7.48 -1.78
CA TYR A 15 14.82 6.20 -1.83
C TYR A 15 15.07 5.79 -3.29
N PRO A 16 16.05 6.40 -3.99
CA PRO A 16 16.28 6.19 -5.42
C PRO A 16 16.59 4.73 -5.75
N ASP A 17 17.32 4.04 -4.86
CA ASP A 17 17.78 2.65 -5.07
C ASP A 17 16.83 1.61 -4.47
N ALA A 18 15.71 2.01 -3.87
CA ALA A 18 14.78 1.05 -3.27
C ALA A 18 14.04 0.24 -4.34
N HIS A 19 13.88 -1.06 -4.10
CA HIS A 19 12.96 -1.88 -4.88
C HIS A 19 11.53 -1.69 -4.38
N ILE A 20 10.73 -0.93 -5.13
CA ILE A 20 9.37 -0.56 -4.77
C ILE A 20 8.41 -1.56 -5.39
N THR A 21 7.75 -2.35 -4.53
CA THR A 21 6.59 -3.16 -4.91
C THR A 21 5.31 -2.42 -4.57
N LEU A 22 4.42 -2.26 -5.55
CA LEU A 22 3.13 -1.61 -5.39
C LEU A 22 2.01 -2.64 -5.45
N LEU A 23 1.18 -2.70 -4.39
CA LEU A 23 -0.04 -3.49 -4.38
C LEU A 23 -1.21 -2.64 -4.85
N LEU A 24 -1.90 -3.08 -5.91
CA LEU A 24 -3.07 -2.43 -6.51
C LEU A 24 -4.28 -3.34 -6.47
N SER A 25 -5.49 -2.80 -6.53
CA SER A 25 -6.69 -3.63 -6.50
C SER A 25 -7.06 -4.18 -7.87
N GLN A 26 -6.77 -3.44 -8.96
CA GLN A 26 -7.20 -3.79 -10.31
C GLN A 26 -6.07 -3.61 -11.35
N PRO A 27 -6.00 -4.45 -12.41
CA PRO A 27 -4.89 -4.41 -13.39
C PRO A 27 -4.76 -3.10 -14.16
N TRP A 28 -5.88 -2.48 -14.56
CA TRP A 28 -5.85 -1.21 -15.31
C TRP A 28 -5.18 -0.08 -14.51
N GLN A 29 -5.20 -0.18 -13.18
CA GLN A 29 -4.55 0.80 -12.31
C GLN A 29 -3.04 0.79 -12.55
N GLY A 30 -2.44 -0.36 -12.86
CA GLY A 30 -1.00 -0.50 -13.07
C GLY A 30 -0.48 0.40 -14.19
N GLN A 31 -1.28 0.59 -15.25
CA GLN A 31 -0.92 1.45 -16.40
C GLN A 31 -0.65 2.91 -15.99
N ILE A 32 -1.26 3.37 -14.89
CA ILE A 32 -1.08 4.73 -14.38
C ILE A 32 0.27 4.88 -13.64
N PHE A 33 0.88 3.75 -13.23
CA PHE A 33 2.11 3.70 -12.44
C PHE A 33 3.32 3.20 -13.24
N GLU A 34 3.18 2.91 -14.55
CA GLU A 34 4.27 2.36 -15.39
C GLU A 34 5.49 3.28 -15.49
N GLU A 35 5.29 4.61 -15.48
CA GLU A 35 6.38 5.59 -15.70
C GLU A 35 6.93 6.22 -14.42
N ILE A 36 6.43 5.84 -13.24
CA ILE A 36 6.78 6.55 -11.98
C ILE A 36 7.86 5.83 -11.15
N GLY A 37 8.51 4.83 -11.75
CA GLY A 37 9.59 4.08 -11.12
C GLY A 37 9.08 3.08 -10.09
N ILE A 38 8.13 2.23 -10.47
CA ILE A 38 7.75 1.03 -9.70
C ILE A 38 8.45 -0.18 -10.31
N ASP A 39 9.09 -1.01 -9.48
CA ASP A 39 9.83 -2.19 -9.94
C ASP A 39 8.91 -3.40 -10.14
N ASN A 40 7.88 -3.51 -9.30
CA ASN A 40 6.97 -4.65 -9.32
C ASN A 40 5.54 -4.21 -8.93
N ILE A 41 4.54 -4.71 -9.65
CA ILE A 41 3.13 -4.45 -9.34
C ILE A 41 2.43 -5.78 -9.05
N VAL A 42 1.79 -5.86 -7.89
CA VAL A 42 0.99 -7.00 -7.45
C VAL A 42 -0.47 -6.59 -7.35
N TYR A 43 -1.40 -7.50 -7.66
CA TYR A 43 -2.81 -7.16 -7.70
C TYR A 43 -3.63 -7.97 -6.69
N SER A 44 -4.43 -7.31 -5.85
CA SER A 44 -5.25 -7.99 -4.84
C SER A 44 -6.53 -8.64 -5.38
N ASN A 45 -6.89 -8.40 -6.66
CA ASN A 45 -7.98 -9.01 -7.44
C ASN A 45 -8.85 -10.05 -6.70
N PHE A 46 -9.77 -9.58 -5.85
CA PHE A 46 -10.78 -10.42 -5.19
C PHE A 46 -11.95 -10.83 -6.12
N LEU A 47 -11.90 -10.48 -7.41
CA LEU A 47 -12.89 -10.90 -8.40
C LEU A 47 -12.89 -12.44 -8.52
N ALA A 48 -14.05 -13.04 -8.21
CA ALA A 48 -14.29 -14.48 -8.16
C ALA A 48 -13.78 -15.17 -9.43
N GLY A 49 -12.70 -15.95 -9.29
CA GLY A 49 -12.01 -16.64 -10.40
C GLY A 49 -10.49 -16.46 -10.41
N LYS A 50 -9.95 -15.43 -9.75
CA LYS A 50 -8.49 -15.17 -9.66
C LYS A 50 -7.88 -15.30 -8.26
N LEU A 51 -8.64 -15.87 -7.32
CA LEU A 51 -8.20 -16.15 -5.94
C LEU A 51 -6.91 -16.98 -5.89
N TRP A 52 -6.74 -17.97 -6.78
CA TRP A 52 -5.52 -18.79 -6.82
C TRP A 52 -4.28 -18.00 -7.25
N SER A 53 -4.41 -17.12 -8.25
CA SER A 53 -3.30 -16.26 -8.67
C SER A 53 -2.92 -15.25 -7.60
N PHE A 54 -3.91 -14.67 -6.91
CA PHE A 54 -3.66 -13.80 -5.77
C PHE A 54 -2.97 -14.56 -4.63
N TYR A 55 -3.43 -15.77 -4.30
CA TYR A 55 -2.79 -16.60 -3.29
C TYR A 55 -1.33 -16.90 -3.64
N LYS A 56 -1.03 -17.24 -4.90
CA LYS A 56 0.35 -17.48 -5.35
C LYS A 56 1.22 -16.22 -5.25
N GLN A 57 0.70 -15.05 -5.63
CA GLN A 57 1.40 -13.78 -5.47
C GLN A 57 1.66 -13.46 -3.99
N MET A 58 0.66 -13.71 -3.14
CA MET A 58 0.80 -13.52 -1.69
C MET A 58 1.86 -14.46 -1.09
N GLN A 59 1.92 -15.71 -1.55
CA GLN A 59 2.98 -16.65 -1.14
C GLN A 59 4.36 -16.14 -1.54
N GLN A 60 4.51 -15.56 -2.73
CA GLN A 60 5.78 -14.94 -3.14
C GLN A 60 6.13 -13.76 -2.24
N LEU A 61 5.18 -12.86 -1.96
CA LEU A 61 5.41 -11.73 -1.04
C LEU A 61 5.79 -12.19 0.37
N LYS A 62 5.22 -13.31 0.84
CA LYS A 62 5.56 -13.92 2.14
C LYS A 62 6.97 -14.48 2.23
N THR A 63 7.57 -14.85 1.09
CA THR A 63 8.98 -15.30 1.05
C THR A 63 9.98 -14.16 1.04
N GLN A 64 9.53 -12.92 0.85
CA GLN A 64 10.37 -11.74 0.81
C GLN A 64 10.26 -10.96 2.13
N MET A 65 11.39 -10.66 2.75
CA MET A 65 11.40 -9.80 3.95
C MET A 65 11.55 -8.34 3.51
N PHE A 66 10.46 -7.57 3.62
CA PHE A 66 10.51 -6.14 3.29
C PHE A 66 11.15 -5.33 4.42
N ASP A 67 11.95 -4.33 4.08
CA ASP A 67 12.49 -3.39 5.07
C ASP A 67 11.40 -2.42 5.57
N LEU A 68 10.50 -2.04 4.66
CA LEU A 68 9.43 -1.08 4.90
C LEU A 68 8.16 -1.46 4.12
N LEU A 69 7.04 -1.50 4.82
CA LEU A 69 5.69 -1.62 4.27
C LEU A 69 4.89 -0.41 4.72
N VAL A 70 4.31 0.33 3.77
CA VAL A 70 3.52 1.53 4.06
C VAL A 70 2.10 1.38 3.52
N THR A 71 1.11 1.66 4.37
CA THR A 71 -0.30 1.76 3.98
C THR A 71 -0.79 3.20 4.22
N PRO A 72 -0.54 4.11 3.27
CA PRO A 72 -0.85 5.54 3.45
C PRO A 72 -2.36 5.78 3.63
N TYR A 73 -3.18 4.90 3.06
CA TYR A 73 -4.62 4.82 3.30
C TYR A 73 -4.93 3.43 3.84
N SER A 74 -4.86 3.26 5.15
CA SER A 74 -5.20 1.97 5.75
C SER A 74 -6.70 1.66 5.51
N SER A 75 -6.98 0.60 4.75
CA SER A 75 -8.28 -0.07 4.70
C SER A 75 -8.24 -1.37 5.52
N SER A 76 -9.40 -2.00 5.73
CA SER A 76 -9.45 -3.32 6.38
C SER A 76 -8.75 -4.40 5.54
N GLU A 77 -8.89 -4.34 4.21
CA GLU A 77 -8.19 -5.23 3.27
C GLU A 77 -6.67 -5.05 3.37
N ASP A 78 -6.20 -3.81 3.34
CA ASP A 78 -4.77 -3.50 3.44
C ASP A 78 -4.19 -3.93 4.78
N SER A 79 -4.96 -3.83 5.87
CA SER A 79 -4.51 -4.25 7.20
C SER A 79 -4.39 -5.76 7.30
N LEU A 80 -5.33 -6.50 6.70
CA LEU A 80 -5.24 -7.96 6.60
C LEU A 80 -4.01 -8.36 5.77
N ILE A 81 -3.82 -7.75 4.60
CA ILE A 81 -2.65 -8.03 3.74
C ILE A 81 -1.34 -7.67 4.47
N ALA A 82 -1.27 -6.49 5.09
CA ALA A 82 -0.10 -6.04 5.85
C ALA A 82 0.21 -6.98 7.01
N SER A 83 -0.80 -7.55 7.69
CA SER A 83 -0.57 -8.54 8.76
C SER A 83 0.09 -9.82 8.24
N MET A 84 -0.18 -10.20 6.98
CA MET A 84 0.29 -11.42 6.36
C MET A 84 1.68 -11.31 5.73
N ILE A 85 2.11 -10.10 5.36
CA ILE A 85 3.41 -9.87 4.71
C ILE A 85 4.47 -9.61 5.79
N PRO A 86 5.62 -10.31 5.78
CA PRO A 86 6.71 -10.02 6.69
C PRO A 86 7.42 -8.73 6.28
N ALA A 87 7.52 -7.80 7.21
CA ALA A 87 8.26 -6.56 7.04
C ALA A 87 8.87 -6.11 8.37
N ARG A 88 10.07 -5.53 8.34
CA ARG A 88 10.76 -5.00 9.53
C ARG A 88 10.01 -3.80 10.11
N ASN A 89 9.56 -2.91 9.22
CA ASN A 89 8.79 -1.74 9.57
C ASN A 89 7.47 -1.74 8.81
N LYS A 90 6.37 -1.63 9.54
CA LYS A 90 5.01 -1.52 8.99
C LYS A 90 4.43 -0.19 9.46
N VAL A 91 4.14 0.71 8.53
CA VAL A 91 3.75 2.09 8.80
C VAL A 91 2.35 2.36 8.24
N ALA A 92 1.46 2.89 9.07
CA ALA A 92 0.10 3.24 8.69
C ALA A 92 -0.42 4.47 9.43
N SER A 93 -1.50 5.05 8.93
CA SER A 93 -2.30 6.01 9.70
C SER A 93 -2.95 5.35 10.92
N ASP A 94 -2.99 6.03 12.06
CA ASP A 94 -3.64 5.54 13.27
C ASP A 94 -5.11 5.17 13.04
N HIS A 95 -5.49 3.96 13.49
CA HIS A 95 -6.86 3.48 13.50
C HIS A 95 -7.07 2.41 14.59
N PRO A 96 -7.94 2.63 15.59
CA PRO A 96 -8.06 1.77 16.78
C PRO A 96 -8.25 0.27 16.47
N GLY A 97 -8.98 -0.06 15.41
CA GLY A 97 -9.24 -1.45 15.01
C GLY A 97 -8.19 -2.12 14.13
N ARG A 98 -7.10 -1.43 13.75
CA ARG A 98 -6.16 -1.91 12.71
C ARG A 98 -4.67 -1.77 13.09
N ASN A 99 -4.38 -1.04 14.16
CA ASN A 99 -3.00 -0.75 14.60
C ASN A 99 -2.16 -2.01 14.88
N SER A 100 -2.78 -3.12 15.28
CA SER A 100 -2.07 -4.36 15.60
C SER A 100 -1.29 -4.96 14.42
N ALA A 101 -1.64 -4.59 13.18
CA ALA A 101 -0.93 -5.03 11.98
C ALA A 101 0.35 -4.21 11.69
N PHE A 102 0.59 -3.11 12.41
CA PHE A 102 1.61 -2.12 12.10
C PHE A 102 2.58 -1.93 13.28
N THR A 103 3.86 -1.69 12.98
CA THR A 103 4.88 -1.43 14.01
C THR A 103 4.93 0.06 14.38
N HIS A 104 4.57 0.92 13.43
CA HIS A 104 4.52 2.37 13.60
C HIS A 104 3.18 2.90 13.07
N VAL A 105 2.53 3.74 13.86
CA VAL A 105 1.31 4.45 13.43
C VAL A 105 1.53 5.95 13.56
N PHE A 106 1.03 6.71 12.60
CA PHE A 106 1.09 8.17 12.64
C PHE A 106 -0.31 8.77 12.79
N ASP A 107 -0.43 9.80 13.62
CA ASP A 107 -1.69 10.51 13.79
C ASP A 107 -1.98 11.35 12.53
N ASN A 108 -3.13 11.08 11.91
CA ASN A 108 -3.62 11.81 10.75
C ASN A 108 -4.77 12.79 11.10
N SER A 109 -4.97 13.07 12.39
CA SER A 109 -5.97 14.01 12.91
C SER A 109 -5.82 15.42 12.33
N MET A 110 -4.58 15.85 12.03
CA MET A 110 -4.34 17.17 11.43
C MET A 110 -4.80 17.26 9.96
N ALA A 111 -4.65 16.20 9.15
CA ALA A 111 -5.10 16.22 7.75
C ALA A 111 -6.64 16.19 7.62
N ARG A 112 -7.34 15.59 8.59
CA ARG A 112 -8.81 15.57 8.66
C ARG A 112 -9.40 16.97 8.85
N ASN A 113 -8.76 17.82 9.64
CA ASN A 113 -9.23 19.19 9.87
C ASN A 113 -9.11 20.08 8.62
N THR A 114 -8.13 19.83 7.74
CA THR A 114 -8.02 20.51 6.43
C THR A 114 -8.94 19.94 5.35
N ALA A 115 -9.41 18.69 5.49
CA ALA A 115 -10.29 18.03 4.52
C ALA A 115 -11.74 18.58 4.53
N HIS A 116 -12.17 19.25 5.61
CA HIS A 116 -13.46 19.96 5.63
C HIS A 116 -13.51 21.16 4.66
N SER A 117 -12.36 21.59 4.12
CA SER A 117 -12.25 22.71 3.19
C SER A 117 -11.93 22.33 1.75
N VAL A 118 -11.71 21.05 1.43
CA VAL A 118 -11.37 20.63 0.06
C VAL A 118 -12.06 19.31 -0.29
N SER A 119 -13.30 19.42 -0.78
CA SER A 119 -13.99 18.34 -1.49
C SER A 119 -13.56 18.34 -2.96
N TYR A 120 -12.95 17.25 -3.43
CA TYR A 120 -12.85 16.95 -4.86
C TYR A 120 -13.87 15.83 -5.18
N PHE A 121 -14.71 16.09 -6.18
CA PHE A 121 -15.53 15.09 -6.86
C PHE A 121 -14.65 14.10 -7.64
#